data_AF-A0A0L1IZ32-F1
#
_entry.id   AF-A0A0L1IZ32-F1
#
_cell.length_a   1.000
_cell.length_b   1.000
_cell.length_c   1.000
_cell.angle_alpha   90.00
_cell.angle_beta   90.00
_cell.angle_gamma   90.00
#
_symmetry.space_group_name_H-M   'P 1'
#
loop_
_entity.id
_entity.type
_entity.pdbx_description
1 polymer ?
#
loop_
_entity_poly.entity_id
_entity_poly.type
_entity_poly.pdbx_seq_one_letter_code
_entity_poly.pdbx_strand_id
1 'polypeptide(L)'
;MSSINKISINDLTPEHLETFTQTLHNVVSSEPTQQALAQVVDGIPTRTDSNGWEFVKAGLKRKDDPSDESIKIVKAIQDSFKLDSLEVSADVVQAYQDTSIGSRDFKLRLLEMVAISFHNMVAHLFQSFESDPDAWPSRNRVPHPRESTWFYHSDYLDHDQYPLKVSDVVGYWAEKQVFGGTVLFDRGEIDDECRDAFIHPDDGYRIFKLSDDQLDQFASFGAKIGRIYQNSDSGCPIPFQAEKYTTRIEPEEAMAMHIYRHLYERKPKIEDNGRTQHKRRRLEDYPEFGDLLQQLDRSEQR
;
A
#
# COMPACT_ATOMS: atom_id res chain seq x y z
N MET A 1 -17.73 9.85 16.09
CA MET A 1 -17.39 9.51 14.70
C MET A 1 -18.40 10.22 13.82
N SER A 2 -18.01 11.32 13.16
CA SER A 2 -18.84 11.87 12.08
C SER A 2 -18.99 10.78 11.03
N SER A 3 -20.23 10.50 10.61
CA SER A 3 -20.47 9.66 9.44
C SER A 3 -19.68 10.24 8.27
N ILE A 4 -18.68 9.50 7.80
CA ILE A 4 -17.99 9.82 6.55
C ILE A 4 -19.06 9.67 5.47
N ASN A 5 -19.49 10.77 4.87
CA ASN A 5 -20.36 10.71 3.70
C ASN A 5 -19.56 10.01 2.60
N LYS A 6 -20.02 8.84 2.18
CA LYS A 6 -19.46 8.11 1.05
C LYS A 6 -20.31 8.41 -0.17
N ILE A 7 -19.65 8.65 -1.30
CA ILE A 7 -20.32 8.93 -2.58
C ILE A 7 -19.87 7.89 -3.60
N SER A 8 -20.78 7.58 -4.53
CA SER A 8 -20.48 6.71 -5.65
C SER A 8 -19.52 7.43 -6.61
N ILE A 9 -18.45 6.74 -7.03
CA ILE A 9 -17.52 7.26 -8.04
C ILE A 9 -18.21 7.62 -9.37
N ASN A 10 -19.42 7.10 -9.61
CA ASN A 10 -20.20 7.37 -10.81
C ASN A 10 -20.70 8.82 -10.92
N ASP A 11 -20.56 9.62 -9.86
CA ASP A 11 -20.88 11.05 -9.87
C ASP A 11 -19.72 11.92 -10.40
N LEU A 12 -18.56 11.32 -10.70
CA LEU A 12 -17.43 11.99 -11.33
C LEU A 12 -17.74 12.41 -12.78
N THR A 13 -17.15 13.51 -13.22
CA THR A 13 -17.14 13.90 -14.63
C THR A 13 -16.53 12.79 -15.50
N PRO A 14 -16.98 12.65 -16.76
CA PRO A 14 -16.58 11.53 -17.61
C PRO A 14 -15.07 11.33 -17.72
N GLU A 15 -14.29 12.40 -17.87
CA GLU A 15 -12.82 12.32 -18.02
C GLU A 15 -12.12 11.86 -16.74
N HIS A 16 -12.57 12.34 -15.58
CA HIS A 16 -12.05 11.91 -14.27
C HIS A 16 -12.42 10.45 -14.00
N LEU A 17 -13.68 10.09 -14.26
CA LEU A 17 -14.17 8.73 -14.09
C LEU A 17 -13.41 7.74 -14.98
N GLU A 18 -13.23 8.06 -16.26
CA GLU A 18 -12.50 7.23 -17.22
C GLU A 18 -11.05 7.04 -16.79
N THR A 19 -10.36 8.13 -16.43
CA THR A 19 -8.95 8.06 -16.01
C THR A 19 -8.79 7.24 -14.73
N PHE A 20 -9.62 7.49 -13.72
CA PHE A 20 -9.61 6.72 -12.47
C PHE A 20 -9.89 5.24 -12.72
N THR A 21 -10.95 4.93 -13.46
CA THR A 21 -11.36 3.57 -13.83
C THR A 21 -10.23 2.82 -14.53
N GLN A 22 -9.62 3.42 -15.55
CA GLN A 22 -8.56 2.79 -16.31
C GLN A 22 -7.31 2.59 -15.46
N THR A 23 -6.97 3.57 -14.61
CA THR A 23 -5.81 3.47 -13.70
C THR A 23 -6.01 2.35 -12.69
N LEU A 24 -7.16 2.31 -12.02
CA LEU A 24 -7.46 1.26 -11.06
C LEU A 24 -7.49 -0.11 -11.73
N HIS A 25 -8.10 -0.24 -12.90
CA HIS A 25 -8.09 -1.48 -13.67
C HIS A 25 -6.65 -1.94 -13.99
N ASN A 26 -5.77 -1.02 -14.39
CA ASN A 26 -4.38 -1.33 -14.70
C ASN A 26 -3.59 -1.77 -13.45
N VAL A 27 -3.83 -1.12 -12.30
CA VAL A 27 -3.28 -1.55 -11.00
C VAL A 27 -3.79 -2.93 -10.63
N VAL A 28 -5.10 -3.16 -10.72
CA VAL A 28 -5.75 -4.44 -10.38
C VAL A 28 -5.25 -5.57 -11.27
N SER A 29 -5.00 -5.30 -12.54
CA SER A 29 -4.50 -6.28 -13.53
C SER A 29 -2.99 -6.49 -13.49
N SER A 30 -2.25 -5.76 -12.65
CA SER A 30 -0.79 -5.87 -12.58
C SER A 30 -0.35 -7.18 -11.93
N GLU A 31 0.87 -7.62 -12.27
CA GLU A 31 1.47 -8.84 -11.70
C GLU A 31 1.60 -8.78 -10.17
N PRO A 32 2.09 -7.68 -9.55
CA PRO A 32 2.13 -7.56 -8.09
C PRO A 32 0.75 -7.73 -7.44
N THR A 33 -0.29 -7.14 -8.02
CA THR A 33 -1.66 -7.31 -7.52
C THR A 33 -2.12 -8.76 -7.65
N GLN A 34 -1.90 -9.39 -8.79
CA GLN A 34 -2.30 -10.77 -9.00
C GLN A 34 -1.66 -11.70 -7.96
N GLN A 35 -0.36 -11.50 -7.66
CA GLN A 35 0.35 -12.26 -6.64
C GLN A 35 -0.19 -11.99 -5.23
N ALA A 36 -0.40 -10.72 -4.86
CA ALA A 36 -0.91 -10.35 -3.55
C ALA A 36 -2.31 -10.92 -3.29
N LEU A 37 -3.23 -10.75 -4.25
CA LEU A 37 -4.59 -11.30 -4.14
C LEU A 37 -4.59 -12.83 -4.06
N ALA A 38 -3.70 -13.50 -4.79
CA ALA A 38 -3.63 -14.96 -4.79
C ALA A 38 -3.22 -15.49 -3.41
N GLN A 39 -2.32 -14.79 -2.71
CA GLN A 39 -1.97 -15.11 -1.32
C GLN A 39 -3.14 -14.91 -0.37
N VAL A 40 -3.91 -13.81 -0.53
CA VAL A 40 -5.12 -13.56 0.27
C VAL A 40 -6.12 -14.70 0.09
N VAL A 41 -6.34 -15.16 -1.14
CA VAL A 41 -7.20 -16.32 -1.44
C VAL A 41 -6.65 -17.62 -0.85
N ASP A 42 -5.34 -17.83 -0.90
CA ASP A 42 -4.67 -18.97 -0.25
C ASP A 42 -4.73 -18.91 1.28
N GLY A 43 -5.05 -17.75 1.86
CA GLY A 43 -5.14 -17.52 3.30
C GLY A 43 -3.79 -17.48 4.02
N ILE A 44 -2.68 -17.49 3.27
CA ILE A 44 -1.33 -17.42 3.82
C ILE A 44 -0.37 -16.67 2.87
N PRO A 45 0.48 -15.76 3.38
CA PRO A 45 1.57 -15.17 2.62
C PRO A 45 2.60 -16.19 2.14
N THR A 46 3.30 -15.86 1.04
CA THR A 46 4.49 -16.59 0.60
C THR A 46 5.67 -16.39 1.56
N ARG A 47 6.74 -17.16 1.36
CA ARG A 47 7.97 -17.03 2.13
C ARG A 47 8.58 -15.62 2.05
N THR A 48 8.58 -15.00 0.87
CA THR A 48 9.21 -13.69 0.63
C THR A 48 8.39 -12.56 1.21
N ASP A 49 7.07 -12.71 1.22
CA ASP A 49 6.14 -11.62 1.53
C ASP A 49 5.67 -11.68 2.99
N SER A 50 6.09 -12.74 3.69
CA SER A 50 5.92 -12.94 5.13
C SER A 50 6.95 -12.18 5.98
N ASN A 51 6.51 -11.73 7.16
CA ASN A 51 7.41 -11.24 8.20
C ASN A 51 8.11 -12.44 8.88
N GLY A 52 9.27 -12.80 8.32
CA GLY A 52 9.82 -14.16 8.29
C GLY A 52 10.17 -14.87 9.62
N TRP A 53 9.99 -14.28 10.80
CA TRP A 53 10.25 -14.95 12.08
C TRP A 53 9.02 -15.67 12.65
N GLU A 54 7.81 -15.14 12.44
CA GLU A 54 6.59 -15.69 13.05
C GLU A 54 6.14 -16.98 12.38
N PHE A 55 6.34 -17.09 11.06
CA PHE A 55 6.03 -18.29 10.27
C PHE A 55 6.86 -19.51 10.68
N VAL A 56 8.13 -19.30 11.05
CA VAL A 56 9.01 -20.39 11.53
C VAL A 56 8.46 -20.96 12.83
N LYS A 57 8.04 -20.07 13.74
CA LYS A 57 7.51 -20.45 15.04
C LYS A 57 6.16 -21.17 14.92
N ALA A 58 5.32 -20.78 13.96
CA ALA A 58 4.04 -21.41 13.72
C ALA A 58 4.13 -22.75 12.96
N GLY A 59 5.32 -23.17 12.51
CA GLY A 59 5.49 -24.44 11.79
C GLY A 59 4.73 -24.52 10.46
N LEU A 60 4.39 -23.36 9.89
CA LEU A 60 3.69 -23.29 8.60
C LEU A 60 4.65 -23.72 7.49
N LYS A 61 4.20 -24.63 6.62
CA LYS A 61 4.93 -24.97 5.39
C LYS A 61 4.93 -23.72 4.50
N ARG A 62 6.06 -23.03 4.46
CA ARG A 62 6.28 -21.88 3.59
C ARG A 62 6.04 -22.31 2.15
N LYS A 63 5.11 -21.64 1.46
CA LYS A 63 5.01 -21.71 0.00
C LYS A 63 5.92 -20.64 -0.59
N ASP A 64 6.64 -20.98 -1.65
CA ASP A 64 7.40 -20.00 -2.41
C ASP A 64 6.47 -19.19 -3.34
N ASP A 65 5.39 -19.82 -3.81
CA ASP A 65 4.42 -19.21 -4.73
C ASP A 65 2.96 -19.49 -4.31
N PRO A 66 2.00 -18.62 -4.68
CA PRO A 66 0.57 -18.89 -4.54
C PRO A 66 0.14 -20.14 -5.32
N SER A 67 -0.95 -20.78 -4.89
CA SER A 67 -1.46 -21.96 -5.60
C SER A 67 -2.03 -21.64 -7.00
N ASP A 68 -1.91 -22.58 -7.94
CA ASP A 68 -2.54 -22.45 -9.27
C ASP A 68 -4.04 -22.19 -9.20
N GLU A 69 -4.71 -22.72 -8.17
CA GLU A 69 -6.14 -22.51 -7.94
C GLU A 69 -6.43 -21.08 -7.51
N SER A 70 -5.67 -20.53 -6.56
CA SER A 70 -5.79 -19.13 -6.15
C SER A 70 -5.54 -18.17 -7.31
N ILE A 71 -4.56 -18.46 -8.17
CA ILE A 71 -4.27 -17.67 -9.37
C ILE A 71 -5.45 -17.67 -10.34
N LYS A 72 -6.13 -18.81 -10.54
CA LYS A 72 -7.32 -18.88 -11.40
C LYS A 72 -8.49 -18.10 -10.80
N ILE A 73 -8.71 -18.21 -9.49
CA ILE A 73 -9.75 -17.47 -8.77
C ILE A 73 -9.53 -15.97 -8.92
N VAL A 74 -8.30 -15.50 -8.70
CA VAL A 74 -7.94 -14.08 -8.84
C VAL A 74 -8.15 -13.58 -10.26
N LYS A 75 -7.75 -14.36 -11.28
CA LYS A 75 -8.01 -13.99 -12.68
C LYS A 75 -9.51 -13.83 -12.97
N ALA A 76 -10.35 -14.72 -12.43
CA ALA A 76 -11.79 -14.61 -12.56
C ALA A 76 -12.36 -13.36 -11.84
N ILE A 77 -11.81 -13.01 -10.68
CA ILE A 77 -12.17 -11.77 -9.95
C ILE A 77 -11.76 -10.54 -10.76
N GLN A 78 -10.53 -10.50 -11.27
CA GLN A 78 -10.03 -9.39 -12.10
C GLN A 78 -10.88 -9.21 -13.37
N ASP A 79 -11.23 -10.31 -14.05
CA ASP A 79 -12.06 -10.27 -15.27
C ASP A 79 -13.52 -9.87 -15.00
N SER A 80 -14.02 -10.03 -13.77
CA SER A 80 -15.40 -9.71 -13.37
C SER A 80 -15.51 -8.46 -12.50
N PHE A 81 -14.40 -7.77 -12.26
CA PHE A 81 -14.32 -6.63 -11.36
C PHE A 81 -15.24 -5.49 -11.83
N LYS A 82 -16.16 -5.06 -10.95
CA LYS A 82 -17.08 -3.96 -11.20
C LYS A 82 -16.81 -2.81 -10.24
N LEU A 83 -16.51 -1.66 -10.83
CA LEU A 83 -16.20 -0.42 -10.13
C LEU A 83 -17.39 0.19 -9.39
N ASP A 84 -18.62 -0.17 -9.79
CA ASP A 84 -19.88 0.33 -9.22
C ASP A 84 -20.06 0.07 -7.71
N SER A 85 -19.22 -0.79 -7.13
CA SER A 85 -19.25 -1.15 -5.71
C SER A 85 -18.23 -0.40 -4.84
N LEU A 86 -17.39 0.43 -5.45
CA LEU A 86 -16.35 1.18 -4.73
C LEU A 86 -16.94 2.41 -4.05
N GLU A 87 -16.76 2.48 -2.74
CA GLU A 87 -17.12 3.65 -1.96
C GLU A 87 -15.86 4.39 -1.51
N VAL A 88 -15.77 5.68 -1.85
CA VAL A 88 -14.74 6.60 -1.38
C VAL A 88 -15.41 7.76 -0.65
N SER A 89 -14.69 8.42 0.27
CA SER A 89 -15.23 9.58 0.98
C SER A 89 -15.56 10.71 0.00
N ALA A 90 -16.68 11.39 0.26
CA ALA A 90 -17.18 12.52 -0.52
C ALA A 90 -16.09 13.59 -0.71
N ASP A 91 -15.35 13.90 0.35
CA ASP A 91 -14.34 14.95 0.35
C ASP A 91 -13.18 14.62 -0.60
N VAL A 92 -12.75 13.35 -0.65
CA VAL A 92 -11.67 12.91 -1.55
C VAL A 92 -12.16 12.86 -3.00
N VAL A 93 -13.38 12.37 -3.24
CA VAL A 93 -14.01 12.36 -4.56
C VAL A 93 -14.15 13.79 -5.10
N GLN A 94 -14.64 14.72 -4.28
CA GLN A 94 -14.78 16.12 -4.66
C GLN A 94 -13.42 16.79 -4.88
N ALA A 95 -12.45 16.55 -3.99
CA ALA A 95 -11.10 17.10 -4.16
C ALA A 95 -10.42 16.60 -5.44
N TYR A 96 -10.64 15.34 -5.83
CA TYR A 96 -10.19 14.82 -7.12
C TYR A 96 -10.91 15.50 -8.29
N GLN A 97 -12.24 15.63 -8.19
CA GLN A 97 -13.09 16.24 -9.20
C GLN A 97 -12.79 17.73 -9.46
N ASP A 98 -12.31 18.44 -8.44
CA ASP A 98 -11.98 19.86 -8.52
C ASP A 98 -10.59 20.12 -9.15
N THR A 99 -9.81 19.07 -9.41
CA THR A 99 -8.50 19.21 -10.05
C THR A 99 -8.60 19.39 -11.56
N SER A 100 -7.54 19.94 -12.16
CA SER A 100 -7.41 20.02 -13.61
C SER A 100 -6.69 18.78 -14.15
N ILE A 101 -7.30 18.07 -15.11
CA ILE A 101 -6.71 16.89 -15.75
C ILE A 101 -5.26 17.15 -16.17
N GLY A 102 -4.36 16.25 -15.80
CA GLY A 102 -2.93 16.32 -16.13
C GLY A 102 -2.10 17.26 -15.25
N SER A 103 -2.72 18.07 -14.39
CA SER A 103 -2.00 18.84 -13.37
C SER A 103 -1.33 17.93 -12.34
N ARG A 104 -0.39 18.49 -11.57
CA ARG A 104 0.26 17.76 -10.47
C ARG A 104 -0.74 17.31 -9.40
N ASP A 105 -1.63 18.22 -9.01
CA ASP A 105 -2.66 17.95 -8.00
C ASP A 105 -3.61 16.83 -8.46
N PHE A 106 -3.96 16.82 -9.75
CA PHE A 106 -4.74 15.73 -10.35
C PHE A 106 -4.02 14.37 -10.20
N LYS A 107 -2.72 14.30 -10.46
CA LYS A 107 -1.94 13.05 -10.36
C LYS A 107 -1.87 12.54 -8.92
N LEU A 108 -1.71 13.46 -7.96
CA LEU A 108 -1.72 13.15 -6.53
C LEU A 108 -3.09 12.62 -6.08
N ARG A 109 -4.18 13.32 -6.42
CA ARG A 109 -5.54 12.90 -6.08
C ARG A 109 -5.97 11.61 -6.81
N LEU A 110 -5.48 11.38 -8.04
CA LEU A 110 -5.64 10.10 -8.73
C LEU A 110 -4.98 8.96 -7.96
N LEU A 111 -3.73 9.14 -7.51
CA LEU A 111 -3.03 8.14 -6.69
C LEU A 111 -3.77 7.88 -5.37
N GLU A 112 -4.27 8.93 -4.72
CA GLU A 112 -5.09 8.82 -3.50
C GLU A 112 -6.36 7.99 -3.73
N MET A 113 -7.15 8.32 -4.74
CA MET A 113 -8.36 7.59 -5.12
C MET A 113 -8.05 6.11 -5.40
N VAL A 114 -6.98 5.83 -6.14
CA VAL A 114 -6.56 4.46 -6.49
C VAL A 114 -6.09 3.69 -5.26
N ALA A 115 -5.29 4.29 -4.39
CA ALA A 115 -4.79 3.64 -3.17
C ALA A 115 -5.94 3.26 -2.23
N ILE A 116 -6.88 4.20 -1.97
CA ILE A 116 -8.07 3.94 -1.13
C ILE A 116 -8.94 2.84 -1.74
N SER A 117 -9.21 2.91 -3.04
CA SER A 117 -10.08 1.96 -3.72
C SER A 117 -9.47 0.56 -3.77
N PHE A 118 -8.17 0.48 -4.04
CA PHE A 118 -7.42 -0.77 -3.99
C PHE A 118 -7.44 -1.37 -2.59
N HIS A 119 -7.16 -0.57 -1.56
CA HIS A 119 -7.21 -1.00 -0.16
C HIS A 119 -8.57 -1.61 0.20
N ASN A 120 -9.66 -0.87 -0.06
CA ASN A 120 -11.02 -1.31 0.24
C ASN A 120 -11.41 -2.58 -0.54
N MET A 121 -10.99 -2.67 -1.80
CA MET A 121 -11.20 -3.87 -2.62
C MET A 121 -10.57 -5.11 -1.96
N VAL A 122 -9.31 -5.01 -1.52
CA VAL A 122 -8.63 -6.14 -0.86
C VAL A 122 -9.28 -6.47 0.48
N ALA A 123 -9.61 -5.46 1.28
CA ALA A 123 -10.27 -5.64 2.56
C ALA A 123 -11.60 -6.41 2.41
N HIS A 124 -12.44 -6.01 1.45
CA HIS A 124 -13.69 -6.70 1.15
C HIS A 124 -13.49 -8.09 0.53
N LEU A 125 -12.45 -8.25 -0.30
CA LEU A 125 -12.10 -9.57 -0.81
C LEU A 125 -11.78 -10.53 0.34
N PHE A 126 -10.95 -10.10 1.29
CA PHE A 126 -10.60 -10.90 2.46
C PHE A 126 -11.84 -11.29 3.29
N GLN A 127 -12.76 -10.35 3.51
CA GLN A 127 -14.04 -10.61 4.19
C GLN A 127 -14.90 -11.67 3.47
N SER A 128 -14.80 -11.77 2.13
CA SER A 128 -15.56 -12.76 1.37
C SER A 128 -15.06 -14.19 1.54
N PHE A 129 -13.77 -14.37 1.86
CA PHE A 129 -13.15 -15.68 2.07
C PHE A 129 -13.11 -16.09 3.54
N GLU A 130 -13.05 -15.13 4.45
CA GLU A 130 -12.99 -15.42 5.88
C GLU A 130 -14.35 -15.29 6.56
N SER A 131 -14.85 -16.39 7.14
CA SER A 131 -16.22 -16.45 7.70
C SER A 131 -16.38 -15.61 8.98
N ASP A 132 -15.28 -15.32 9.68
CA ASP A 132 -15.25 -14.37 10.79
C ASP A 132 -13.82 -13.79 10.92
N PRO A 133 -13.51 -12.69 10.19
CA PRO A 133 -12.18 -12.08 10.16
C PRO A 133 -11.71 -11.63 11.55
N ASP A 134 -12.64 -11.28 12.42
CA ASP A 134 -12.37 -10.75 13.76
C ASP A 134 -12.23 -11.87 14.81
N ALA A 135 -12.85 -13.05 14.61
CA ALA A 135 -12.68 -14.21 15.48
C ALA A 135 -11.43 -15.05 15.16
N TRP A 136 -10.57 -14.60 14.25
CA TRP A 136 -9.30 -15.23 13.91
C TRP A 136 -8.42 -15.62 15.13
N PRO A 137 -8.37 -14.85 16.24
CA PRO A 137 -7.64 -15.26 17.45
C PRO A 137 -8.14 -16.58 18.08
N SER A 138 -9.35 -17.03 17.76
CA SER A 138 -10.05 -18.13 18.43
C SER A 138 -10.00 -19.47 17.68
N ARG A 139 -9.59 -19.51 16.41
CA ARG A 139 -9.89 -20.63 15.50
C ARG A 139 -8.78 -21.66 15.25
N ASN A 140 -7.51 -21.43 15.63
CA ASN A 140 -6.41 -22.33 15.27
C ASN A 140 -5.59 -22.88 16.43
N ARG A 141 -5.34 -24.21 16.43
CA ARG A 141 -4.48 -24.96 17.39
C ARG A 141 -2.97 -24.83 17.10
N VAL A 142 -2.55 -23.72 16.46
CA VAL A 142 -1.17 -23.42 16.10
C VAL A 142 -0.74 -22.21 16.92
N PRO A 143 0.51 -22.12 17.43
CA PRO A 143 0.99 -20.92 18.12
C PRO A 143 0.84 -19.71 17.20
N HIS A 144 -0.02 -18.78 17.62
CA HIS A 144 -0.44 -17.58 16.90
C HIS A 144 0.79 -16.71 16.51
N PRO A 145 0.75 -15.98 15.35
CA PRO A 145 1.51 -14.74 15.24
C PRO A 145 1.12 -13.83 16.42
N ARG A 146 1.92 -12.83 16.79
CA ARG A 146 1.42 -11.89 17.83
C ARG A 146 0.22 -11.09 17.33
N GLU A 147 0.05 -11.04 16.01
CA GLU A 147 -0.87 -10.18 15.29
C GLU A 147 -2.17 -10.88 14.85
N SER A 148 -3.21 -10.09 14.62
CA SER A 148 -4.57 -10.57 14.30
C SER A 148 -4.71 -11.25 12.93
N THR A 149 -3.68 -11.19 12.07
CA THR A 149 -3.64 -11.83 10.75
C THR A 149 -2.19 -12.08 10.32
N TRP A 150 -1.98 -12.99 9.36
CA TRP A 150 -0.68 -13.18 8.71
C TRP A 150 -0.35 -12.11 7.67
N PHE A 151 -1.37 -11.41 7.17
CA PHE A 151 -1.26 -10.35 6.17
C PHE A 151 -1.20 -9.00 6.86
N TYR A 152 -0.02 -8.57 7.29
CA TYR A 152 0.12 -7.30 7.98
C TYR A 152 1.35 -6.52 7.55
N HIS A 153 1.23 -5.20 7.64
CA HIS A 153 2.35 -4.27 7.69
C HIS A 153 2.63 -3.97 9.17
N SER A 154 3.90 -3.95 9.58
CA SER A 154 4.31 -3.87 10.99
C SER A 154 3.89 -2.59 11.73
N ASP A 155 3.58 -1.50 11.03
CA ASP A 155 3.13 -0.23 11.62
C ASP A 155 1.60 -0.01 11.51
N TYR A 156 0.85 -0.90 10.83
CA TYR A 156 -0.60 -0.74 10.60
C TYR A 156 -1.41 -1.90 11.19
N LEU A 157 -1.36 -2.03 12.51
CA LEU A 157 -1.94 -3.14 13.27
C LEU A 157 -3.11 -2.73 14.18
N ASP A 158 -3.46 -1.44 14.19
CA ASP A 158 -4.45 -0.85 15.10
C ASP A 158 -5.91 -1.13 14.66
N HIS A 159 -6.21 -2.37 14.28
CA HIS A 159 -7.52 -2.81 13.78
C HIS A 159 -8.71 -2.41 14.66
N ASP A 160 -8.54 -2.22 15.97
CA ASP A 160 -9.60 -1.75 16.87
C ASP A 160 -10.18 -0.37 16.49
N GLN A 161 -9.39 0.50 15.82
CA GLN A 161 -9.84 1.83 15.39
C GLN A 161 -10.16 1.92 13.90
N TYR A 162 -9.89 0.85 13.14
CA TYR A 162 -10.07 0.80 11.71
C TYR A 162 -11.54 0.50 11.34
N PRO A 163 -12.13 1.19 10.34
CA PRO A 163 -13.52 0.97 9.94
C PRO A 163 -13.87 -0.48 9.56
N LEU A 164 -12.97 -1.18 8.87
CA LEU A 164 -13.10 -2.59 8.48
C LEU A 164 -12.24 -3.53 9.34
N LYS A 165 -11.74 -3.04 10.47
CA LYS A 165 -10.99 -3.80 11.48
C LYS A 165 -9.80 -4.57 10.90
N VAL A 166 -9.76 -5.90 11.09
CA VAL A 166 -8.66 -6.76 10.62
C VAL A 166 -8.55 -6.71 9.09
N SER A 167 -9.65 -6.46 8.37
CA SER A 167 -9.62 -6.37 6.91
C SER A 167 -8.81 -5.17 6.42
N ASP A 168 -8.80 -4.05 7.15
CA ASP A 168 -7.96 -2.90 6.81
C ASP A 168 -6.47 -3.24 7.00
N VAL A 169 -6.11 -4.06 8.00
CA VAL A 169 -4.72 -4.56 8.17
C VAL A 169 -4.27 -5.34 6.93
N VAL A 170 -5.15 -6.18 6.36
CA VAL A 170 -4.88 -6.90 5.11
C VAL A 170 -4.77 -5.95 3.92
N GLY A 171 -5.59 -4.90 3.87
CA GLY A 171 -5.49 -3.83 2.87
C GLY A 171 -4.12 -3.16 2.88
N TYR A 172 -3.60 -2.79 4.06
CA TYR A 172 -2.26 -2.19 4.19
C TYR A 172 -1.14 -3.15 3.78
N TRP A 173 -1.27 -4.44 4.11
CA TRP A 173 -0.33 -5.46 3.64
C TRP A 173 -0.34 -5.58 2.11
N ALA A 174 -1.50 -5.53 1.47
CA ALA A 174 -1.56 -5.60 0.02
C ALA A 174 -1.00 -4.35 -0.66
N GLU A 175 -1.20 -3.16 -0.09
CA GLU A 175 -0.53 -1.95 -0.56
C GLU A 175 1.00 -2.09 -0.51
N LYS A 176 1.54 -2.68 0.57
CA LYS A 176 2.97 -3.02 0.66
C LYS A 176 3.43 -3.86 -0.53
N GLN A 177 2.68 -4.88 -0.90
CA GLN A 177 3.05 -5.76 -2.02
C GLN A 177 2.95 -5.05 -3.37
N VAL A 178 1.93 -4.21 -3.55
CA VAL A 178 1.60 -3.63 -4.86
C VAL A 178 2.30 -2.30 -5.11
N PHE A 179 2.26 -1.37 -4.16
CA PHE A 179 2.86 -0.04 -4.28
C PHE A 179 4.27 0.04 -3.69
N GLY A 180 4.74 -1.00 -3.00
CA GLY A 180 6.04 -1.02 -2.29
C GLY A 180 5.96 -0.51 -0.85
N GLY A 181 4.77 -0.17 -0.39
CA GLY A 181 4.49 0.31 0.97
C GLY A 181 3.07 0.89 1.05
N THR A 182 2.66 1.33 2.23
CA THR A 182 1.40 2.08 2.39
C THR A 182 1.54 3.47 1.78
N VAL A 183 0.56 3.88 0.97
CA VAL A 183 0.56 5.20 0.31
C VAL A 183 0.05 6.27 1.27
N LEU A 184 0.86 7.30 1.52
CA LEU A 184 0.58 8.41 2.43
C LEU A 184 0.61 9.75 1.68
N PHE A 185 -0.02 10.77 2.26
CA PHE A 185 -0.09 12.11 1.69
C PHE A 185 0.25 13.17 2.74
N ASP A 186 0.90 14.24 2.31
CA ASP A 186 1.02 15.46 3.12
C ASP A 186 -0.31 16.22 3.08
N ARG A 187 -0.98 16.26 4.22
CA ARG A 187 -2.30 16.88 4.43
C ARG A 187 -2.24 18.37 4.74
N GLY A 188 -1.04 18.95 4.84
CA GLY A 188 -0.87 20.34 5.26
C GLY A 188 -1.36 20.59 6.70
N GLU A 189 -1.24 21.83 7.15
CA GLU A 189 -1.56 22.21 8.53
C GLU A 189 -3.06 22.13 8.87
N ILE A 190 -3.91 22.13 7.83
CA ILE A 190 -5.37 22.11 7.95
C ILE A 190 -5.99 20.72 7.69
N ASP A 191 -5.14 19.69 7.53
CA ASP A 191 -5.52 18.28 7.42
C ASP A 191 -6.43 17.90 6.21
N ASP A 192 -6.59 18.78 5.21
CA ASP A 192 -7.43 18.54 4.02
C ASP A 192 -6.66 18.58 2.67
N GLU A 193 -5.39 18.94 2.72
CA GLU A 193 -4.58 19.11 1.52
C GLU A 193 -4.02 17.77 1.02
N CYS A 194 -3.37 17.81 -0.13
CA CYS A 194 -2.63 16.68 -0.69
C CYS A 194 -1.41 17.24 -1.44
N ARG A 195 -0.46 17.79 -0.68
CA ARG A 195 0.69 18.53 -1.23
C ARG A 195 1.71 17.61 -1.86
N ASP A 196 1.93 16.45 -1.28
CA ASP A 196 2.94 15.48 -1.67
C ASP A 196 2.46 14.06 -1.36
N ALA A 197 3.00 13.08 -2.08
CA ALA A 197 2.76 11.66 -1.83
C ALA A 197 4.03 10.97 -1.33
N PHE A 198 3.84 9.99 -0.45
CA PHE A 198 4.91 9.23 0.17
C PHE A 198 4.56 7.75 0.22
N ILE A 199 5.59 6.91 0.30
CA ILE A 199 5.45 5.48 0.53
C ILE A 199 6.06 5.16 1.88
N HIS A 200 5.30 4.47 2.73
CA HIS A 200 5.79 3.90 3.98
C HIS A 200 6.09 2.42 3.76
N PRO A 201 7.37 2.03 3.62
CA PRO A 201 7.74 0.63 3.49
C PRO A 201 7.63 -0.08 4.85
N ASP A 202 7.59 -1.40 4.83
CA ASP A 202 7.52 -2.22 6.05
C ASP A 202 8.88 -2.37 6.74
N ASP A 203 8.92 -3.09 7.87
CA ASP A 203 10.12 -3.36 8.69
C ASP A 203 10.73 -2.11 9.36
N GLY A 204 9.95 -1.04 9.54
CA GLY A 204 10.38 0.20 10.17
C GLY A 204 11.39 1.01 9.36
N TYR A 205 11.41 0.81 8.03
CA TYR A 205 12.19 1.64 7.12
C TYR A 205 11.62 3.05 7.03
N ARG A 206 12.44 3.99 6.54
CA ARG A 206 12.02 5.38 6.42
C ARG A 206 10.96 5.55 5.33
N ILE A 207 10.00 6.43 5.60
CA ILE A 207 9.01 6.88 4.62
C ILE A 207 9.75 7.71 3.59
N PHE A 208 9.49 7.47 2.29
CA PHE A 208 10.14 8.22 1.22
C PHE A 208 9.12 8.97 0.36
N LYS A 209 9.50 10.17 -0.07
CA LYS A 209 8.69 11.01 -0.95
C LYS A 209 8.74 10.51 -2.39
N LEU A 210 7.60 10.50 -3.08
CA LEU A 210 7.53 10.24 -4.52
C LEU A 210 7.95 11.49 -5.31
N SER A 211 8.70 11.29 -6.39
CA SER A 211 9.06 12.36 -7.32
C SER A 211 7.91 12.66 -8.28
N ASP A 212 7.92 13.84 -8.88
CA ASP A 212 6.96 14.20 -9.93
C ASP A 212 7.10 13.26 -11.14
N ASP A 213 8.31 12.77 -11.44
CA ASP A 213 8.54 11.77 -12.49
C ASP A 213 7.84 10.43 -12.20
N GLN A 214 7.83 9.98 -10.94
CA GLN A 214 7.10 8.77 -10.52
C GLN A 214 5.58 8.97 -10.62
N LEU A 215 5.08 10.14 -10.24
CA LEU A 215 3.66 10.50 -10.38
C LEU A 215 3.24 10.56 -11.85
N ASP A 216 4.10 11.11 -12.71
CA ASP A 216 3.87 11.19 -14.16
C ASP A 216 3.85 9.81 -14.80
N GLN A 217 4.77 8.93 -14.40
CA GLN A 217 4.80 7.53 -14.84
C GLN A 217 3.54 6.78 -14.39
N PHE A 218 3.09 7.00 -13.16
CA PHE A 218 1.86 6.39 -12.63
C PHE A 218 0.61 6.85 -13.38
N ALA A 219 0.45 8.16 -13.60
CA ALA A 219 -0.67 8.70 -14.37
C ALA A 219 -0.63 8.24 -15.83
N SER A 220 0.56 8.19 -16.44
CA SER A 220 0.74 7.70 -17.81
C SER A 220 0.44 6.20 -17.93
N PHE A 221 0.76 5.42 -16.90
CA PHE A 221 0.37 4.01 -16.80
C PHE A 221 -1.15 3.85 -16.77
N GLY A 222 -1.85 4.76 -16.07
CA GLY A 222 -3.31 4.82 -16.10
C GLY A 222 -3.89 5.15 -17.47
N ALA A 223 -3.22 5.96 -18.28
CA ALA A 223 -3.67 6.32 -19.63
C ALA A 223 -3.42 5.22 -20.68
N LYS A 224 -2.68 4.15 -20.37
CA LYS A 224 -2.43 3.04 -21.31
C LYS A 224 -3.71 2.22 -21.52
N ILE A 225 -4.19 2.20 -22.76
CA ILE A 225 -5.36 1.41 -23.19
C ILE A 225 -4.90 0.02 -23.68
N GLY A 226 -5.51 -1.04 -23.15
CA GLY A 226 -5.27 -2.44 -23.55
C GLY A 226 -4.62 -3.28 -22.44
N ARG A 227 -4.79 -4.62 -22.51
CA ARG A 227 -4.15 -5.54 -21.55
C ARG A 227 -2.63 -5.38 -21.64
N ILE A 228 -2.01 -5.07 -20.51
CA ILE A 228 -0.55 -5.01 -20.35
C ILE A 228 -0.02 -6.45 -20.39
N TYR A 229 -0.01 -7.07 -21.57
CA TYR A 229 0.81 -8.24 -21.79
C TYR A 229 2.25 -7.74 -21.93
N GLN A 230 3.10 -8.22 -21.02
CA GLN A 230 4.51 -7.89 -20.95
C GLN A 230 5.16 -7.92 -22.33
N ASN A 231 5.78 -6.80 -22.74
CA ASN A 231 6.86 -6.68 -23.76
C ASN A 231 7.05 -5.24 -24.29
N SER A 232 6.95 -4.20 -23.46
CA SER A 232 7.52 -2.90 -23.83
C SER A 232 8.28 -2.31 -22.65
N ASP A 233 9.51 -1.84 -22.91
CA ASP A 233 10.51 -1.33 -21.95
C ASP A 233 10.06 -0.12 -21.09
N SER A 234 8.78 0.27 -21.14
CA SER A 234 8.15 1.09 -20.11
C SER A 234 7.42 0.17 -19.14
N GLY A 235 8.19 -0.36 -18.18
CA GLY A 235 7.73 -1.26 -17.12
C GLY A 235 6.52 -0.71 -16.33
N CYS A 236 5.90 -1.59 -15.55
CA CYS A 236 4.88 -1.19 -14.59
C CYS A 236 5.53 -0.20 -13.59
N PRO A 237 4.95 0.99 -13.34
CA PRO A 237 5.56 1.99 -12.46
C PRO A 237 5.45 1.63 -10.97
N ILE A 238 4.79 0.52 -10.67
CA ILE A 238 4.62 -0.03 -9.33
C ILE A 238 5.31 -1.41 -9.26
N PRO A 239 5.89 -1.78 -8.11
CA PRO A 239 5.97 -1.01 -6.87
C PRO A 239 6.91 0.20 -6.98
N PHE A 240 6.55 1.30 -6.32
CA PHE A 240 7.39 2.49 -6.27
C PHE A 240 8.70 2.21 -5.55
N GLN A 241 9.77 2.85 -6.00
CA GLN A 241 11.11 2.70 -5.42
C GLN A 241 11.63 4.05 -4.93
N ALA A 242 12.33 4.05 -3.81
CA ALA A 242 12.94 5.26 -3.29
C ALA A 242 14.08 5.71 -4.23
N GLU A 243 13.98 6.93 -4.77
CA GLU A 243 15.10 7.53 -5.47
C GLU A 243 16.25 7.79 -4.49
N LYS A 244 17.49 7.78 -5.02
CA LYS A 244 18.69 7.82 -4.16
C LYS A 244 18.66 8.98 -3.17
N TYR A 245 18.32 10.18 -3.62
CA TYR A 245 18.32 11.40 -2.79
C TYR A 245 16.93 11.95 -2.50
N THR A 246 15.88 11.12 -2.58
CA THR A 246 14.54 11.57 -2.18
C THR A 246 14.49 11.92 -0.69
N THR A 247 13.57 12.82 -0.34
CA THR A 247 13.27 13.15 1.06
C THR A 247 12.80 11.90 1.79
N ARG A 248 13.40 11.65 2.96
CA ARG A 248 13.08 10.53 3.84
C ARG A 248 12.69 11.03 5.22
N ILE A 249 11.68 10.41 5.79
CA ILE A 249 11.05 10.83 7.04
C ILE A 249 10.98 9.62 7.97
N GLU A 250 11.27 9.85 9.24
CA GLU A 250 11.11 8.82 10.27
C GLU A 250 9.60 8.53 10.45
N PRO A 251 9.17 7.26 10.47
CA PRO A 251 7.75 6.92 10.66
C PRO A 251 7.11 7.56 11.89
N GLU A 252 7.89 7.78 12.95
CA GLU A 252 7.43 8.42 14.19
C GLU A 252 7.13 9.92 14.04
N GLU A 253 7.80 10.60 13.10
CA GLU A 253 7.63 12.04 12.86
C GLU A 253 6.49 12.32 11.87
N ALA A 254 6.14 11.34 11.03
CA ALA A 254 5.20 11.52 9.93
C ALA A 254 3.82 12.05 10.38
N MET A 255 3.26 11.52 11.46
CA MET A 255 1.96 12.00 11.96
C MET A 255 2.03 13.47 12.43
N ALA A 256 3.13 13.88 13.07
CA ALA A 256 3.34 15.26 13.51
C ALA A 256 3.62 16.22 12.35
N MET A 257 4.09 15.70 11.21
CA MET A 257 4.29 16.43 9.97
C MET A 257 3.05 16.42 9.05
N HIS A 258 1.90 15.95 9.53
CA HIS A 258 0.67 15.81 8.75
C HIS A 258 0.78 14.84 7.55
N ILE A 259 1.67 13.86 7.64
CA ILE A 259 1.90 12.85 6.59
C ILE A 259 1.19 11.56 6.97
N TYR A 260 -0.02 11.40 6.46
CA TYR A 260 -0.87 10.23 6.65
C TYR A 260 -1.98 10.21 5.59
N ARG A 261 -2.55 9.04 5.30
CA ARG A 261 -3.74 8.98 4.44
C ARG A 261 -5.00 9.19 5.26
N HIS A 262 -5.11 8.55 6.42
CA HIS A 262 -6.15 8.83 7.40
C HIS A 262 -5.57 9.06 8.81
N LEU A 263 -6.24 9.85 9.63
CA LEU A 263 -5.78 10.13 11.00
C LEU A 263 -5.76 8.89 11.90
N TYR A 264 -6.66 7.93 11.62
CA TYR A 264 -6.81 6.72 12.42
C TYR A 264 -5.81 5.61 12.04
N GLU A 265 -4.92 5.80 11.06
CA GLU A 265 -4.12 4.68 10.52
C GLU A 265 -3.04 4.21 11.50
N ARG A 266 -2.48 5.12 12.31
CA ARG A 266 -1.38 4.83 13.23
C ARG A 266 -1.60 5.57 14.54
N LYS A 267 -1.44 4.88 15.67
CA LYS A 267 -1.32 5.56 16.96
C LYS A 267 0.06 6.21 17.10
N PRO A 268 0.16 7.38 17.75
CA PRO A 268 1.46 7.91 18.15
C PRO A 268 2.21 6.86 18.98
N LYS A 269 3.45 6.53 18.60
CA LYS A 269 4.27 5.61 19.39
C LYS A 269 4.53 6.27 20.75
N ILE A 270 4.02 5.65 21.82
CA ILE A 270 4.38 6.05 23.19
C ILE A 270 5.87 5.77 23.34
N GLU A 271 6.66 6.76 23.78
CA GLU A 271 8.10 6.60 23.99
C GLU A 271 8.36 5.38 24.88
N ASP A 272 8.96 4.33 24.32
CA ASP A 272 9.25 3.10 25.06
C ASP A 272 10.35 3.36 26.09
N ASN A 273 10.16 2.78 27.27
CA ASN A 273 10.75 3.15 28.56
C ASN A 273 12.19 2.62 28.72
N GLY A 274 13.05 2.81 27.72
CA GLY A 274 14.49 2.56 27.85
C GLY A 274 14.99 1.21 27.31
N ARG A 275 14.26 0.55 26.41
CA ARG A 275 14.87 -0.46 25.53
C ARG A 275 15.28 0.20 24.23
N THR A 276 16.57 0.50 24.08
CA THR A 276 17.17 0.85 22.78
C THR A 276 17.09 -0.36 21.86
N GLN A 277 15.95 -0.57 21.20
CA GLN A 277 15.93 -1.38 20.00
C GLN A 277 16.69 -0.57 18.93
N HIS A 278 17.83 -1.10 18.49
CA HIS A 278 18.53 -0.51 17.36
C HIS A 278 17.59 -0.56 16.16
N LYS A 279 17.12 0.61 15.69
CA LYS A 279 16.30 0.71 14.48
C LYS A 279 17.05 0.01 13.34
N ARG A 280 16.35 -0.87 12.61
CA ARG A 280 16.91 -1.46 11.38
C ARG A 280 17.17 -0.31 10.42
N ARG A 281 18.40 -0.21 9.91
CA ARG A 281 18.79 0.81 8.93
C ARG A 281 19.10 0.11 7.63
N ARG A 282 18.34 0.39 6.58
CA ARG A 282 18.71 -0.01 5.23
C ARG A 282 19.69 1.00 4.68
N LEU A 283 20.73 0.55 3.96
CA LEU A 283 21.70 1.46 3.36
C LEU A 283 21.04 2.46 2.40
N GLU A 284 19.99 2.02 1.72
CA GLU A 284 19.17 2.84 0.81
C GLU A 284 18.45 4.00 1.51
N ASP A 285 18.24 3.93 2.82
CA ASP A 285 17.63 5.01 3.60
C ASP A 285 18.60 6.14 3.96
N TYR A 286 19.90 5.89 3.73
CA TYR A 286 21.02 6.75 4.08
C TYR A 286 22.03 6.77 2.92
N PRO A 287 21.69 7.42 1.79
CA PRO A 287 22.53 7.45 0.60
C PRO A 287 23.97 7.92 0.89
N GLU A 288 24.15 8.78 1.89
CA GLU A 288 25.46 9.25 2.37
C GLU A 288 26.36 8.11 2.87
N PHE A 289 25.80 7.06 3.48
CA PHE A 289 26.58 5.88 3.88
C PHE A 289 26.95 5.04 2.66
N GLY A 290 26.07 4.93 1.67
CA GLY A 290 26.37 4.28 0.41
C GLY A 290 27.50 4.98 -0.35
N ASP A 291 27.48 6.31 -0.37
CA ASP A 291 28.53 7.12 -0.99
C ASP A 291 29.86 6.98 -0.27
N LEU A 292 29.85 6.97 1.07
CA LEU A 292 31.04 6.74 1.88
C LEU A 292 31.67 5.36 1.61
N LEU A 293 30.86 4.30 1.54
CA LEU A 293 31.35 2.95 1.22
C LEU A 293 31.99 2.90 -0.18
N GLN A 294 31.36 3.52 -1.18
CA GLN A 294 31.95 3.59 -2.52
C GLN A 294 33.26 4.39 -2.56
N GLN A 295 33.37 5.45 -1.74
CA GLN A 295 34.62 6.23 -1.65
C GLN A 295 35.75 5.41 -1.01
N LEU A 296 35.43 4.63 0.02
CA LEU A 296 36.39 3.75 0.70
C LEU A 296 36.90 2.65 -0.25
N ASP A 297 36.01 1.96 -0.97
CA ASP A 297 36.39 0.93 -1.96
C ASP A 297 37.33 1.48 -3.06
N ARG A 298 37.07 2.71 -3.53
CA ARG A 298 37.94 3.38 -4.53
C ARG A 298 39.29 3.80 -3.97
N SER A 299 39.40 3.98 -2.65
CA SER A 299 40.65 4.34 -1.99
C SER A 299 41.56 3.14 -1.71
N GLU A 300 40.99 1.95 -1.52
CA GLU A 300 41.74 0.70 -1.33
C GLU A 300 42.27 0.09 -2.64
N GLN A 301 41.75 0.52 -3.79
CA GLN A 301 42.20 0.09 -5.13
C GLN A 301 43.32 0.96 -5.73
N ARG A 302 43.87 1.93 -4.97
CA ARG A 302 44.99 2.79 -5.37
C ARG A 302 46.25 2.48 -4.57
#